data_AF-A0A6L7NI45-F1
#
_entry.id   AF-A0A6L7NI45-F1
#
_cell.length_a   1.000
_cell.length_b   1.000
_cell.length_c   1.000
_cell.angle_alpha   90.00
_cell.angle_beta   90.00
_cell.angle_gamma   90.00
#
_symmetry.space_group_name_H-M   'P 1'
#
loop_
_entity.id
_entity.type
_entity.pdbx_description
1 polymer ?
#
loop_
_entity_poly.entity_id
_entity_poly.type
_entity_poly.pdbx_seq_one_letter_code
_entity_poly.pdbx_strand_id
1 'polypeptide(L)'
;PRLMPPGVARGLVLSGDVFDANRARAWGLVNEVVPAGRLDERALQAATDLAARDTAALTAAARAIRRGLDLPLTDAIALDAAAALTG
;
A
#
# COMPACT_ATOMS: atom_id res chain seq x y z
N PRO A 1 4.55 -6.64 -11.80
CA PRO A 1 5.11 -6.66 -10.43
C PRO A 1 5.50 -5.24 -9.95
N ARG A 2 4.54 -4.50 -9.40
CA ARG A 2 4.76 -3.15 -8.83
C ARG A 2 4.83 -3.11 -7.29
N LEU A 3 4.46 -4.21 -6.63
CA LEU A 3 4.34 -4.29 -5.15
C LEU A 3 5.58 -4.89 -4.45
N MET A 4 6.47 -5.55 -5.17
CA MET A 4 7.67 -6.17 -4.63
C MET A 4 8.87 -5.93 -5.55
N PRO A 5 10.13 -6.08 -5.06
CA PRO A 5 11.31 -5.88 -5.88
C PRO A 5 11.29 -6.72 -7.17
N PRO A 6 11.59 -6.14 -8.34
CA PRO A 6 11.49 -6.85 -9.63
C PRO A 6 12.31 -8.14 -9.73
N GLY A 7 13.48 -8.18 -9.08
CA GLY A 7 14.33 -9.38 -9.04
C GLY A 7 13.70 -10.53 -8.25
N VAL A 8 13.10 -10.21 -7.09
CA VAL A 8 12.37 -11.17 -6.27
C VAL A 8 11.18 -11.73 -7.04
N ALA A 9 10.36 -10.86 -7.64
CA ALA A 9 9.21 -11.27 -8.44
C ALA A 9 9.60 -12.21 -9.58
N ARG A 10 10.66 -11.87 -10.32
CA ARG A 10 11.17 -12.70 -11.42
C ARG A 10 11.63 -14.08 -10.92
N GLY A 11 12.36 -14.11 -9.81
CA GLY A 11 12.81 -15.35 -9.19
C GLY A 11 11.65 -16.28 -8.83
N LEU A 12 10.65 -15.77 -8.13
CA LEU A 12 9.47 -16.55 -7.71
C LEU A 12 8.67 -17.10 -8.90
N VAL A 13 8.42 -16.26 -9.92
CA VAL A 13 7.65 -16.68 -11.11
C VAL A 13 8.36 -17.78 -11.89
N LEU A 14 9.68 -17.70 -12.02
CA LEU A 14 10.45 -18.69 -12.78
C LEU A 14 10.73 -19.97 -12.00
N SER A 15 10.91 -19.87 -10.68
CA SER A 15 11.25 -21.02 -9.82
C SER A 15 10.04 -21.77 -9.28
N GLY A 16 8.89 -21.10 -9.15
CA GLY A 16 7.75 -21.63 -8.40
C GLY A 16 7.98 -21.73 -6.89
N ASP A 17 9.01 -21.06 -6.35
CA ASP A 17 9.32 -21.08 -4.91
C ASP A 17 8.15 -20.55 -4.07
N VAL A 18 7.95 -21.18 -2.92
CA VAL A 18 6.96 -20.77 -1.93
C VAL A 18 7.62 -19.88 -0.88
N PHE A 19 6.87 -18.90 -0.38
CA PHE A 19 7.36 -17.97 0.62
C PHE A 19 6.34 -17.81 1.75
N ASP A 20 6.84 -17.48 2.93
CA ASP A 20 6.01 -17.25 4.11
C ASP A 20 5.52 -15.79 4.21
N ALA A 21 4.64 -15.54 5.19
CA ALA A 21 4.08 -14.22 5.43
C ALA A 21 5.14 -13.17 5.80
N ASN A 22 6.23 -13.58 6.46
CA ASN A 22 7.28 -12.65 6.88
C ASN A 22 8.12 -12.18 5.69
N ARG A 23 8.46 -13.06 4.75
CA ARG A 23 9.09 -12.71 3.47
C ARG A 23 8.17 -11.79 2.66
N ALA A 24 6.87 -12.11 2.59
CA ALA A 24 5.87 -11.27 1.93
C ALA A 24 5.86 -9.84 2.50
N ARG A 25 5.91 -9.71 3.83
CA ARG A 25 5.98 -8.41 4.51
C ARG A 25 7.28 -7.67 4.23
N ALA A 26 8.42 -8.37 4.29
CA ALA A 26 9.73 -7.77 4.01
C ALA A 26 9.85 -7.21 2.59
N TRP A 27 9.13 -7.80 1.63
CA TRP A 27 9.11 -7.31 0.24
C TRP A 27 8.05 -6.25 -0.04
N GLY A 28 7.22 -5.89 0.93
CA GLY A 28 6.13 -4.93 0.75
C GLY A 28 4.89 -5.50 0.07
N LEU A 29 4.77 -6.83 -0.05
CA LEU A 29 3.59 -7.47 -0.63
C LEU A 29 2.38 -7.41 0.33
N VAL A 30 2.65 -7.43 1.64
CA VAL A 30 1.65 -7.25 2.70
C VAL A 30 2.16 -6.22 3.70
N ASN A 31 1.25 -5.45 4.28
CA ASN A 31 1.60 -4.39 5.24
C ASN A 31 1.90 -4.95 6.64
N GLU A 32 1.17 -6.00 7.05
CA GLU A 32 1.19 -6.54 8.40
C GLU A 32 1.00 -8.06 8.39
N VAL A 33 1.64 -8.73 9.34
CA VAL A 33 1.45 -10.17 9.63
C VAL A 33 1.00 -10.27 11.08
N VAL A 34 -0.10 -10.98 11.31
CA VAL A 34 -0.70 -11.15 12.63
C VAL A 34 -0.72 -12.62 13.05
N PRO A 35 -0.84 -12.92 14.36
CA PRO A 35 -1.07 -14.27 14.83
C PRO A 35 -2.31 -14.92 14.18
N ALA A 36 -2.27 -16.23 14.03
CA ALA A 36 -3.40 -17.00 13.52
C ALA A 36 -4.67 -16.73 14.36
N GLY A 37 -5.81 -16.58 13.68
CA GLY A 37 -7.10 -16.28 14.31
C GLY A 37 -7.35 -14.80 14.66
N ARG A 38 -6.37 -13.90 14.43
CA ARG A 38 -6.51 -12.46 14.75
C ARG A 38 -6.71 -11.57 13.51
N LEU A 39 -6.81 -12.17 12.31
CA LEU A 39 -6.91 -11.42 11.05
C LEU A 39 -8.15 -10.54 11.01
N ASP A 40 -9.33 -11.10 11.29
CA ASP A 40 -10.60 -10.38 11.17
C ASP A 40 -10.69 -9.20 12.15
N GLU A 41 -10.29 -9.44 13.39
CA GLU A 41 -10.21 -8.40 14.43
C GLU A 41 -9.27 -7.27 14.02
N ARG A 42 -8.06 -7.60 13.56
CA ARG A 42 -7.08 -6.59 13.15
C ARG A 42 -7.54 -5.81 11.93
N ALA A 43 -8.12 -6.50 10.95
CA ALA A 43 -8.63 -5.89 9.73
C ALA A 43 -9.79 -4.94 10.03
N LEU A 44 -10.72 -5.35 10.91
CA LEU A 44 -11.81 -4.49 11.35
C LEU A 44 -11.29 -3.27 12.09
N GLN A 45 -10.31 -3.44 12.99
CA GLN A 45 -9.69 -2.33 13.69
C GLN A 45 -9.06 -1.31 12.71
N ALA A 46 -8.31 -1.78 11.70
CA ALA A 46 -7.76 -0.90 10.67
C ALA A 46 -8.85 -0.14 9.90
N ALA A 47 -9.94 -0.83 9.55
CA ALA A 47 -11.06 -0.19 8.86
C ALA A 47 -11.74 0.86 9.74
N THR A 48 -11.93 0.58 11.03
CA THR A 48 -12.46 1.53 12.01
C THR A 48 -11.55 2.75 12.17
N ASP A 49 -10.23 2.54 12.26
CA ASP A 49 -9.25 3.63 12.39
C ASP A 49 -9.26 4.57 11.19
N LEU A 50 -9.46 4.02 9.98
CA LEU A 50 -9.62 4.79 8.75
C LEU A 50 -10.97 5.49 8.70
N ALA A 51 -12.05 4.81 9.06
CA ALA A 51 -13.40 5.37 9.07
C ALA A 51 -13.56 6.54 10.06
N ALA A 52 -12.71 6.62 11.08
CA ALA A 52 -12.65 7.74 12.02
C ALA A 52 -11.94 8.99 11.48
N ARG A 53 -11.32 8.93 10.30
CA ARG A 53 -10.62 10.07 9.67
C ARG A 53 -11.55 10.85 8.75
N ASP A 54 -11.13 12.06 8.40
CA ASP A 54 -11.86 12.87 7.42
C ASP A 54 -11.91 12.17 6.05
N THR A 55 -13.13 11.92 5.57
CA THR A 55 -13.38 11.19 4.33
C THR A 55 -12.85 11.94 3.12
N ALA A 56 -12.91 13.28 3.10
CA ALA A 56 -12.45 14.08 1.98
C ALA A 56 -10.91 14.01 1.86
N ALA A 57 -10.19 14.14 2.98
CA ALA A 57 -8.74 14.00 3.06
C ALA A 57 -8.28 12.60 2.63
N LEU A 58 -8.91 11.54 3.16
CA LEU A 58 -8.60 10.16 2.75
C LEU A 58 -8.83 9.94 1.25
N THR A 59 -9.93 10.47 0.72
CA THR A 59 -10.25 10.33 -0.70
C THR A 59 -9.25 11.10 -1.57
N ALA A 60 -8.87 12.32 -1.16
CA ALA A 60 -7.87 13.12 -1.85
C ALA A 60 -6.50 12.40 -1.87
N ALA A 61 -6.05 11.91 -0.72
CA ALA A 61 -4.80 11.16 -0.59
C ALA A 61 -4.81 9.88 -1.45
N ALA A 62 -5.88 9.08 -1.40
CA ALA A 62 -6.00 7.87 -2.21
C ALA A 62 -5.97 8.17 -3.72
N ARG A 63 -6.60 9.27 -4.15
CA ARG A 63 -6.55 9.73 -5.55
C ARG A 63 -5.15 10.22 -5.94
N ALA A 64 -4.49 10.99 -5.07
CA ALA A 64 -3.14 11.49 -5.30
C ALA A 64 -2.15 10.34 -5.45
N ILE A 65 -2.15 9.36 -4.53
CA ILE A 65 -1.33 8.15 -4.62
C ILE A 65 -1.57 7.42 -5.94
N ARG A 66 -2.84 7.16 -6.30
CA ARG A 66 -3.18 6.42 -7.51
C ARG A 66 -2.76 7.15 -8.79
N ARG A 67 -2.85 8.48 -8.82
CA ARG A 67 -2.42 9.30 -9.96
C ARG A 67 -0.90 9.46 -10.01
N GLY A 68 -0.25 9.68 -8.87
CA GLY A 68 1.20 9.84 -8.76
C GLY A 68 1.98 8.60 -9.18
N LEU A 69 1.40 7.40 -9.01
CA LEU A 69 2.01 6.15 -9.46
C LEU A 69 2.13 6.01 -10.99
N ASP A 70 1.40 6.82 -11.76
CA ASP A 70 1.46 6.84 -13.23
C ASP A 70 2.13 8.13 -13.78
N LEU A 71 2.68 8.97 -12.89
CA LEU A 71 3.35 10.22 -13.23
C LEU A 71 4.87 10.15 -12.99
N PRO A 72 5.69 10.89 -13.75
CA PRO A 72 7.06 11.19 -13.35
C PRO A 72 7.11 11.81 -11.94
N LEU A 73 8.13 11.48 -11.15
CA LEU A 73 8.25 11.89 -9.73
C LEU A 73 8.03 13.39 -9.49
N THR A 74 8.51 14.24 -10.41
CA THR A 74 8.35 15.70 -10.35
C THR A 74 6.89 16.14 -10.40
N ASP A 75 6.09 15.47 -11.23
CA ASP A 75 4.67 15.76 -11.41
C ASP A 75 3.83 15.22 -10.24
N ALA A 76 4.25 14.08 -9.65
CA ALA A 76 3.64 13.55 -8.44
C ALA A 76 3.83 14.49 -7.23
N ILE A 77 5.04 15.04 -7.04
CA ILE A 77 5.32 16.01 -5.96
C ILE A 77 4.50 17.30 -6.12
N ALA A 78 4.34 17.78 -7.36
CA ALA A 78 3.53 18.97 -7.63
C ALA A 78 2.03 18.74 -7.36
N LEU A 79 1.52 17.53 -7.64
CA LEU A 79 0.13 17.15 -7.36
C LEU A 79 -0.15 17.07 -5.84
N ASP A 80 0.77 16.50 -5.06
CA ASP A 80 0.65 16.42 -3.60
C ASP A 80 0.62 17.82 -2.95
N ALA A 81 1.48 18.74 -3.43
CA ALA A 81 1.50 20.12 -2.95
C ALA A 81 0.20 20.88 -3.24
N ALA A 82 -0.44 20.64 -4.40
CA ALA A 82 -1.70 21.27 -4.76
C ALA A 82 -2.88 20.75 -3.90
N ALA A 83 -2.91 19.46 -3.60
CA ALA A 83 -3.96 18.85 -2.76
C ALA A 83 -3.92 19.35 -1.31
N ALA A 84 -2.74 19.68 -0.78
CA ALA A 84 -2.56 20.20 0.59
C ALA A 84 -3.05 21.65 0.79
N LEU A 85 -3.23 22.43 -0.29
CA LEU A 85 -3.63 23.85 -0.22
C LEU A 85 -5.14 24.08 -0.36
N THR A 86 -5.93 23.02 -0.57
CA THR A 86 -7.38 23.09 -0.84
C THR A 86 -8.24 22.33 0.16
N GLY A 87 -7.66 21.85 1.26
CA GLY A 87 -8.36 21.36 2.46
C GLY A 87 -8.20 22.33 3.62
#